data_AF-A0A318JL53-F1
#
_entry.id   AF-A0A318JL53-F1
#
_cell.length_a   1.000
_cell.length_b   1.000
_cell.length_c   1.000
_cell.angle_alpha   90.00
_cell.angle_beta   90.00
_cell.angle_gamma   90.00
#
_symmetry.space_group_name_H-M   'P 1'
#
loop_
_entity.id
_entity.type
_entity.pdbx_description
1 polymer ?
#
loop_
_entity_poly.entity_id
_entity_poly.type
_entity_poly.pdbx_seq_one_letter_code
_entity_poly.pdbx_strand_id
1 'polypeptide(L)'
;MSTGNPTPDLGLDDFIARYIDKVEDPIEVLMRADFARMQHLRDTARGVGELAEFTQLTDQADEIDQRWSDPHIGDREAWMYLAQAHEDWRSAPQIMDRMCGQMQLDQANGWRLLATAAEWRSQLQARELTGHGAWSAGAYEIETTKTPASSTAEMPWVNEANINTAAPFPVSAEFAAARTRELAAPLPGHAFAGLVNSRDSDREVER
;
A
#
# COMPACT_ATOMS: atom_id res chain seq x y z
N MET A 1 38.90 -20.43 19.70
CA MET A 1 38.38 -20.76 18.35
C MET A 1 37.00 -20.13 18.27
N SER A 2 36.90 -18.93 17.67
CA SER A 2 35.61 -18.26 17.45
C SER A 2 34.95 -18.84 16.21
N THR A 3 33.79 -19.47 16.40
CA THR A 3 32.86 -19.80 15.32
C THR A 3 31.99 -18.58 15.08
N GLY A 4 32.51 -17.60 14.34
CA GLY A 4 31.67 -16.55 13.78
C GLY A 4 30.74 -17.20 12.76
N ASN A 5 29.45 -17.29 13.05
CA ASN A 5 28.46 -17.56 12.03
C ASN A 5 28.51 -16.37 11.06
N PRO A 6 28.83 -16.56 9.77
CA PRO A 6 28.61 -15.50 8.81
C PRO A 6 27.09 -15.38 8.66
N THR A 7 26.51 -14.36 9.27
CA THR A 7 25.18 -13.88 8.89
C THR A 7 25.22 -13.71 7.37
N PRO A 8 24.40 -14.45 6.59
CA PRO A 8 24.45 -14.37 5.14
C PRO A 8 24.23 -12.91 4.75
N ASP A 9 25.23 -12.34 4.07
CA ASP A 9 25.16 -11.02 3.46
C ASP A 9 24.16 -11.11 2.30
N LEU A 10 22.87 -11.02 2.63
CA LEU A 10 21.80 -10.94 1.65
C LEU A 10 21.97 -9.60 0.94
N GLY A 11 22.55 -9.65 -0.25
CA GLY A 11 22.73 -8.49 -1.10
C GLY A 11 21.38 -7.84 -1.42
N LEU A 12 21.40 -6.53 -1.70
CA LEU A 12 20.20 -5.80 -2.13
C LEU A 12 19.48 -6.50 -3.30
N ASP A 13 20.23 -7.20 -4.16
CA ASP A 13 19.71 -7.96 -5.30
C ASP A 13 18.71 -9.05 -4.89
N ASP A 14 18.91 -9.73 -3.75
CA ASP A 14 17.99 -10.76 -3.25
C ASP A 14 16.64 -10.14 -2.86
N PHE A 15 16.66 -8.94 -2.28
CA PHE A 15 15.45 -8.20 -1.94
C PHE A 15 14.76 -7.63 -3.17
N ILE A 16 15.51 -7.16 -4.17
CA ILE A 16 14.97 -6.67 -5.44
C ILE A 16 14.25 -7.81 -6.20
N ALA A 17 14.87 -8.99 -6.28
CA ALA A 17 14.29 -10.15 -6.96
C ALA A 17 12.92 -10.55 -6.41
N ARG A 18 12.62 -10.26 -5.14
CA ARG A 18 11.33 -10.53 -4.50
C ARG A 18 10.18 -9.67 -5.05
N TYR A 19 10.46 -8.47 -5.56
CA TYR A 19 9.45 -7.48 -5.90
C TYR A 19 9.38 -7.15 -7.40
N ILE A 20 10.39 -7.54 -8.19
CA ILE A 20 10.47 -7.21 -9.61
C ILE A 20 9.28 -7.73 -10.44
N ASP A 21 8.71 -8.89 -10.07
CA ASP A 21 7.53 -9.46 -10.74
C ASP A 21 6.20 -8.97 -10.15
N LYS A 22 6.24 -8.17 -9.07
CA LYS A 22 5.06 -7.71 -8.32
C LYS A 22 4.72 -6.25 -8.58
N VAL A 23 5.67 -5.47 -9.12
CA VAL A 23 5.60 -4.02 -9.26
C VAL A 23 6.29 -3.60 -10.55
N GLU A 24 5.60 -2.79 -11.35
CA GLU A 24 6.12 -2.29 -12.64
C GLU A 24 7.11 -1.14 -12.48
N ASP A 25 6.91 -0.26 -11.50
CA ASP A 25 7.77 0.89 -11.28
C ASP A 25 9.09 0.47 -10.59
N PRO A 26 10.25 0.64 -11.25
CA PRO A 26 11.54 0.26 -10.67
C PRO A 26 11.89 1.04 -9.40
N ILE A 27 11.41 2.28 -9.24
CA ILE A 27 11.65 3.05 -8.00
C ILE A 27 10.85 2.46 -6.85
N GLU A 28 9.58 2.11 -7.09
CA GLU A 28 8.76 1.41 -6.11
C GLU A 28 9.35 0.03 -5.78
N VAL A 29 9.88 -0.74 -6.76
CA VAL A 29 10.60 -2.00 -6.51
C VAL A 29 11.76 -1.79 -5.54
N LEU A 30 12.60 -0.78 -5.79
CA LEU A 30 13.73 -0.47 -4.93
C LEU A 30 13.28 -0.06 -3.52
N MET A 31 12.27 0.81 -3.42
CA MET A 31 11.68 1.22 -2.15
C MET A 31 11.20 0.02 -1.32
N ARG A 32 10.47 -0.91 -1.97
CA ARG A 32 9.94 -2.11 -1.29
C ARG A 32 11.05 -3.08 -0.90
N ALA A 33 12.07 -3.24 -1.74
CA ALA A 33 13.25 -4.04 -1.44
C ALA A 33 14.03 -3.49 -0.24
N ASP A 34 14.29 -2.18 -0.23
CA ASP A 34 14.94 -1.47 0.87
C ASP A 34 14.13 -1.58 2.16
N PHE A 35 12.79 -1.48 2.10
CA PHE A 35 11.94 -1.66 3.27
C PHE A 35 12.09 -3.07 3.86
N ALA A 36 12.05 -4.10 3.01
CA ALA A 36 12.24 -5.48 3.46
C ALA A 36 13.64 -5.71 4.04
N ARG A 37 14.67 -5.12 3.44
CA ARG A 37 16.04 -5.16 3.95
C ARG A 37 16.17 -4.46 5.31
N MET A 38 15.61 -3.26 5.45
CA MET A 38 15.58 -2.53 6.72
C MET A 38 14.94 -3.35 7.83
N GLN A 39 13.80 -4.00 7.56
CA GLN A 39 13.12 -4.86 8.53
C GLN A 39 13.97 -6.09 8.88
N HIS A 40 14.62 -6.72 7.91
CA HIS A 40 15.55 -7.82 8.15
C HIS A 40 16.74 -7.42 9.04
N LEU A 41 17.32 -6.24 8.80
CA LEU A 41 18.40 -5.69 9.63
C LEU A 41 17.94 -5.46 11.07
N ARG A 42 16.76 -4.84 11.25
CA ARG A 42 16.16 -4.60 12.58
C ARG A 42 15.84 -5.90 13.32
N ASP A 43 15.34 -6.92 12.62
CA ASP A 43 15.04 -8.23 13.20
C ASP A 43 16.32 -8.96 13.59
N THR A 44 17.35 -8.91 12.74
CA THR A 44 18.67 -9.51 13.01
C THR A 44 19.33 -8.84 14.22
N ALA A 45 19.30 -7.52 14.31
CA ALA A 45 19.88 -6.76 15.42
C ALA A 45 19.31 -7.19 16.78
N ARG A 46 18.02 -7.57 16.86
CA ARG A 46 17.40 -8.06 18.12
C ARG A 46 17.98 -9.38 18.62
N GLY A 47 18.61 -10.18 17.75
CA GLY A 47 19.22 -11.46 18.08
C GLY A 47 20.72 -11.39 18.39
N VAL A 48 21.35 -10.24 18.15
CA VAL A 48 22.79 -10.05 18.30
C VAL A 48 23.16 -9.73 19.76
N GLY A 49 24.18 -10.43 20.29
CA GLY A 49 24.69 -10.21 21.64
C GLY A 49 25.84 -9.19 21.73
N GLU A 50 26.48 -8.86 20.60
CA GLU A 50 27.61 -7.95 20.54
C GLU A 50 27.16 -6.51 20.22
N LEU A 51 27.54 -5.55 21.06
CA LEU A 51 27.12 -4.15 20.91
C LEU A 51 27.59 -3.52 19.58
N ALA A 52 28.82 -3.84 19.13
CA ALA A 52 29.36 -3.28 17.90
C ALA A 52 28.57 -3.73 16.67
N GLU A 53 28.24 -5.01 16.60
CA GLU A 53 27.41 -5.58 15.53
C GLU A 53 25.97 -5.07 15.61
N PHE A 54 25.39 -4.95 16.81
CA PHE A 54 24.08 -4.33 17.02
C PHE A 54 24.04 -2.91 16.44
N THR A 55 25.00 -2.05 16.82
CA THR A 55 25.09 -0.68 16.33
C THR A 55 25.24 -0.62 14.81
N GLN A 56 26.10 -1.45 14.24
CA GLN A 56 26.29 -1.50 12.79
C GLN A 56 24.98 -1.83 12.05
N LEU A 57 24.22 -2.83 12.52
CA LEU A 57 22.95 -3.22 11.90
C LEU A 57 21.87 -2.14 12.06
N THR A 58 21.80 -1.49 13.21
CA THR A 58 20.84 -0.40 13.44
C THR A 58 21.17 0.82 12.59
N ASP A 59 22.45 1.19 12.49
CA ASP A 59 22.89 2.33 11.68
C ASP A 59 22.55 2.11 10.20
N GLN A 60 22.78 0.90 9.68
CA GLN A 60 22.40 0.56 8.30
C GLN A 60 20.88 0.62 8.07
N ALA A 61 20.08 0.17 9.03
CA ALA A 61 18.63 0.27 8.92
C ALA A 61 18.16 1.73 8.94
N ASP A 62 18.77 2.55 9.79
CA ASP A 62 18.45 3.98 9.92
C ASP A 62 18.88 4.78 8.68
N GLU A 63 19.99 4.43 8.03
CA GLU A 63 20.40 5.01 6.75
C GLU A 63 19.37 4.75 5.62
N ILE A 64 18.77 3.56 5.59
CA ILE A 64 17.70 3.25 4.64
C ILE A 64 16.45 4.07 4.97
N ASP A 65 16.04 4.11 6.23
CA ASP A 65 14.84 4.82 6.68
C ASP A 65 14.94 6.32 6.42
N GLN A 66 16.10 6.92 6.71
CA GLN A 66 16.37 8.34 6.46
C GLN A 66 16.27 8.70 4.99
N ARG A 67 16.80 7.85 4.11
CA ARG A 67 16.77 8.07 2.66
C ARG A 67 15.33 8.20 2.15
N TRP A 68 14.48 7.24 2.48
CA TRP A 68 13.10 7.19 1.97
C TRP A 68 12.14 8.11 2.73
N SER A 69 12.51 8.54 3.94
CA SER A 69 11.75 9.54 4.71
C SER A 69 12.05 10.98 4.32
N ASP A 70 13.03 11.23 3.44
CA ASP A 70 13.40 12.56 2.95
C ASP A 70 12.22 13.23 2.22
N PRO A 71 11.75 14.42 2.67
CA PRO A 71 10.68 15.19 2.03
C PRO A 71 10.87 15.49 0.53
N HIS A 72 12.10 15.41 0.03
CA HIS A 72 12.43 15.69 -1.36
C HIS A 72 12.36 14.48 -2.28
N ILE A 73 12.11 13.28 -1.75
CA ILE A 73 11.89 12.06 -2.55
C ILE A 73 10.39 11.86 -2.80
N GLY A 74 10.03 11.59 -4.07
CA GLY A 74 8.64 11.44 -4.50
C GLY A 74 7.87 10.30 -3.81
N ASP A 75 8.55 9.22 -3.44
CA ASP A 75 7.93 8.03 -2.83
C ASP A 75 7.89 8.06 -1.29
N ARG A 76 8.19 9.21 -0.67
CA ARG A 76 8.16 9.34 0.79
C ARG A 76 6.79 8.95 1.38
N GLU A 77 5.70 9.38 0.74
CA GLU A 77 4.36 9.06 1.23
C GLU A 77 4.08 7.56 1.17
N ALA A 78 4.52 6.89 0.10
CA ALA A 78 4.41 5.44 -0.03
C ALA A 78 5.26 4.70 1.01
N TRP A 79 6.47 5.20 1.30
CA TRP A 79 7.33 4.69 2.37
C TRP A 79 6.67 4.81 3.75
N MET A 80 6.18 6.00 4.09
CA MET A 80 5.51 6.24 5.37
C MET A 80 4.26 5.39 5.53
N TYR A 81 3.46 5.26 4.46
CA TYR A 81 2.29 4.40 4.47
C TYR A 81 2.67 2.94 4.70
N LEU A 82 3.70 2.43 4.01
CA LEU A 82 4.20 1.07 4.19
C LEU A 82 4.71 0.82 5.63
N ALA A 83 5.44 1.78 6.21
CA ALA A 83 5.88 1.73 7.59
C ALA A 83 4.70 1.62 8.57
N GLN A 84 3.67 2.44 8.39
CA GLN A 84 2.46 2.39 9.20
C GLN A 84 1.72 1.05 9.03
N ALA A 85 1.50 0.61 7.79
CA ALA A 85 0.84 -0.66 7.50
C ALA A 85 1.59 -1.84 8.14
N HIS A 86 2.91 -1.85 8.09
CA HIS A 86 3.72 -2.86 8.76
C HIS A 86 3.49 -2.87 10.29
N GLU A 87 3.47 -1.70 10.93
CA GLU A 87 3.21 -1.61 12.37
C GLU A 87 1.78 -2.03 12.72
N ASP A 88 0.79 -1.68 11.90
CA ASP A 88 -0.60 -2.10 12.10
C ASP A 88 -0.74 -3.63 12.01
N TRP A 89 -0.06 -4.27 11.04
CA TRP A 89 -0.02 -5.72 10.92
C TRP A 89 0.68 -6.38 12.11
N ARG A 90 1.77 -5.78 12.61
CA ARG A 90 2.50 -6.29 13.77
C ARG A 90 1.69 -6.18 15.06
N SER A 91 0.93 -5.10 15.23
CA SER A 91 0.22 -4.79 16.47
C SER A 91 -1.20 -5.34 16.52
N ALA A 92 -1.90 -5.41 15.37
CA ALA A 92 -3.30 -5.78 15.28
C ALA A 92 -3.61 -6.71 14.07
N PRO A 93 -2.93 -7.87 13.95
CA PRO A 93 -3.01 -8.70 12.74
C PRO A 93 -4.41 -9.21 12.41
N GLN A 94 -5.25 -9.49 13.41
CA GLN A 94 -6.62 -9.98 13.18
C GLN A 94 -7.53 -8.90 12.58
N ILE A 95 -7.28 -7.63 12.91
CA ILE A 95 -8.03 -6.49 12.35
C ILE A 95 -7.61 -6.30 10.89
N MET A 96 -6.31 -6.30 10.65
CA MET A 96 -5.74 -6.10 9.31
C MET A 96 -6.11 -7.24 8.35
N ASP A 97 -6.14 -8.48 8.82
CA ASP A 97 -6.56 -9.63 8.02
C ASP A 97 -8.03 -9.53 7.60
N ARG A 98 -8.93 -9.15 8.53
CA ARG A 98 -10.33 -8.90 8.20
C ARG A 98 -10.47 -7.76 7.19
N MET A 99 -9.75 -6.66 7.38
CA MET A 99 -9.79 -5.52 6.47
C MET A 99 -9.35 -5.91 5.06
N CYS A 100 -8.22 -6.61 4.93
CA CYS A 100 -7.71 -7.06 3.63
C CYS A 100 -8.66 -8.07 2.97
N GLY A 101 -9.26 -8.98 3.75
CA GLY A 101 -10.29 -9.89 3.25
C GLY A 101 -11.51 -9.16 2.70
N GLN A 102 -11.98 -8.11 3.40
CA GLN A 102 -13.08 -7.28 2.91
C GLN A 102 -12.71 -6.55 1.62
N MET A 103 -11.51 -5.96 1.53
CA MET A 103 -11.05 -5.27 0.32
C MET A 103 -10.96 -6.23 -0.88
N GLN A 104 -10.46 -7.45 -0.68
CA GLN A 104 -10.43 -8.48 -1.73
C GLN A 104 -11.84 -8.89 -2.19
N LEU A 105 -12.78 -9.02 -1.26
CA LEU A 105 -14.19 -9.31 -1.59
C LEU A 105 -14.83 -8.16 -2.36
N ASP A 106 -14.60 -6.92 -1.93
CA ASP A 106 -15.12 -5.72 -2.61
C ASP A 106 -14.57 -5.66 -4.04
N GLN A 107 -13.27 -5.87 -4.22
CA GLN A 107 -12.62 -5.94 -5.52
C GLN A 107 -13.20 -7.06 -6.41
N ALA A 108 -13.39 -8.26 -5.86
CA ALA A 108 -13.98 -9.39 -6.59
C ALA A 108 -15.43 -9.13 -7.01
N ASN A 109 -16.16 -8.31 -6.25
CA ASN A 109 -17.51 -7.86 -6.54
C ASN A 109 -17.56 -6.62 -7.45
N GLY A 110 -16.41 -6.16 -7.97
CA GLY A 110 -16.31 -5.02 -8.89
C GLY A 110 -16.41 -3.65 -8.22
N TRP A 111 -16.32 -3.58 -6.89
CA TRP A 111 -16.28 -2.31 -6.17
C TRP A 111 -14.88 -1.72 -6.28
N ARG A 112 -14.84 -0.40 -6.46
CA ARG A 112 -13.57 0.33 -6.48
C ARG A 112 -12.99 0.35 -5.07
N LEU A 113 -11.75 -0.13 -4.94
CA LEU A 113 -10.97 0.03 -3.72
C LEU A 113 -10.83 1.51 -3.39
N LEU A 114 -11.06 1.86 -2.12
CA LEU A 114 -10.80 3.21 -1.62
C LEU A 114 -9.29 3.48 -1.48
N ALA A 115 -8.47 2.44 -1.49
CA ALA A 115 -7.02 2.53 -1.50
C ALA A 115 -6.47 2.67 -2.92
N THR A 116 -5.40 3.43 -3.06
CA THR A 116 -4.59 3.48 -4.28
C THR A 116 -3.89 2.13 -4.53
N ALA A 117 -3.43 1.90 -5.75
CA ALA A 117 -2.69 0.67 -6.09
C ALA A 117 -1.42 0.51 -5.23
N ALA A 118 -0.71 1.61 -4.95
CA ALA A 118 0.50 1.61 -4.13
C ALA A 118 0.19 1.28 -2.66
N GLU A 119 -0.86 1.87 -2.08
CA GLU A 119 -1.31 1.57 -0.72
C GLU A 119 -1.74 0.11 -0.57
N TRP A 120 -2.47 -0.42 -1.57
CA TRP A 120 -2.86 -1.84 -1.57
C TRP A 120 -1.65 -2.76 -1.60
N ARG A 121 -0.67 -2.48 -2.47
CA ARG A 121 0.59 -3.24 -2.50
C ARG A 121 1.36 -3.11 -1.17
N SER A 122 1.28 -1.97 -0.49
CA SER A 122 1.88 -1.80 0.84
C SER A 122 1.20 -2.66 1.91
N GLN A 123 -0.13 -2.81 1.87
CA GLN A 123 -0.84 -3.75 2.73
C GLN A 123 -0.41 -5.21 2.47
N LEU A 124 -0.30 -5.61 1.19
CA LEU A 124 0.14 -6.95 0.81
C LEU A 124 1.59 -7.23 1.26
N GLN A 125 2.48 -6.26 1.09
CA GLN A 125 3.86 -6.37 1.55
C GLN A 125 3.96 -6.45 3.08
N ALA A 126 3.25 -5.58 3.81
CA ALA A 126 3.22 -5.59 5.26
C ALA A 126 2.72 -6.94 5.81
N ARG A 127 1.64 -7.47 5.24
CA ARG A 127 1.10 -8.81 5.54
C ARG A 127 2.14 -9.92 5.32
N GLU A 128 2.90 -9.83 4.23
CA GLU A 128 3.92 -10.81 3.89
C GLU A 128 5.11 -10.77 4.85
N LEU A 129 5.63 -9.57 5.16
CA LEU A 129 6.78 -9.41 6.05
C LEU A 129 6.47 -9.79 7.50
N THR A 130 5.23 -9.62 7.94
CA THR A 130 4.77 -10.00 9.28
C THR A 130 4.34 -11.47 9.38
N GLY A 131 4.41 -12.24 8.29
CA GLY A 131 4.09 -13.66 8.29
C GLY A 131 2.59 -13.99 8.25
N HIS A 132 1.74 -13.02 7.93
CA HIS A 132 0.28 -13.18 7.88
C HIS A 132 -0.26 -13.54 6.49
N GLY A 133 0.63 -13.80 5.53
CA GLY A 133 0.33 -14.48 4.27
C GLY A 133 1.13 -13.94 3.10
N ALA A 134 1.27 -14.75 2.05
CA ALA A 134 2.10 -14.40 0.90
C ALA A 134 1.49 -13.30 0.03
N TRP A 135 2.34 -12.46 -0.55
CA TRP A 135 1.96 -11.57 -1.65
C TRP A 135 2.28 -12.27 -2.98
N SER A 136 1.24 -12.75 -3.66
CA SER A 136 1.35 -13.33 -5.00
C SER A 136 1.40 -12.25 -6.09
N ALA A 137 2.31 -12.40 -7.05
CA ALA A 137 2.30 -11.61 -8.29
C ALA A 137 0.94 -11.77 -8.99
N GLY A 138 0.41 -10.69 -9.59
CA GLY A 138 -0.89 -10.68 -10.26
C GLY A 138 -2.10 -10.28 -9.39
N ALA A 139 -1.92 -9.99 -8.10
CA ALA A 139 -3.02 -9.51 -7.23
C ALA A 139 -3.60 -8.13 -7.64
N TYR A 140 -3.00 -7.45 -8.62
CA TYR A 140 -3.47 -6.17 -9.18
C TYR A 140 -3.78 -6.22 -10.68
N GLU A 141 -3.71 -7.40 -11.33
CA GLU A 141 -4.01 -7.53 -12.75
C GLU A 141 -5.54 -7.54 -12.97
N ILE A 142 -6.18 -6.39 -12.81
CA ILE A 142 -7.50 -6.13 -13.37
C ILE A 142 -7.33 -5.09 -14.47
N GLU A 143 -7.36 -5.60 -15.69
CA GLU A 143 -7.54 -4.93 -16.97
C GLU A 143 -8.22 -3.55 -16.84
N THR A 144 -7.44 -2.47 -16.97
CA THR A 144 -7.98 -1.19 -17.51
C THR A 144 -8.24 -1.27 -19.02
N THR A 145 -8.15 -2.46 -19.63
CA THR A 145 -8.29 -2.70 -21.08
C THR A 145 -9.45 -3.60 -21.47
N LYS A 146 -10.43 -3.82 -20.58
CA LYS A 146 -11.71 -4.42 -21.01
C LYS A 146 -12.84 -3.41 -20.87
N THR A 147 -13.00 -2.61 -21.93
CA THR A 147 -14.35 -2.19 -22.34
C THR A 147 -15.19 -3.47 -22.35
N PRO A 148 -16.23 -3.61 -21.51
CA PRO A 148 -17.12 -4.74 -21.66
C PRO A 148 -17.67 -4.62 -23.08
N ALA A 149 -17.33 -5.58 -23.93
CA ALA A 149 -18.04 -5.78 -25.17
C ALA A 149 -19.51 -5.77 -24.79
N SER A 150 -20.18 -4.74 -25.28
CA SER A 150 -21.59 -4.47 -25.05
C SER A 150 -22.33 -5.78 -25.25
N SER A 151 -22.74 -6.41 -24.15
CA SER A 151 -23.72 -7.47 -24.19
C SER A 151 -25.00 -6.76 -24.62
N THR A 152 -25.26 -6.80 -25.92
CA THR A 152 -26.49 -6.35 -26.56
C THR A 152 -27.64 -7.25 -26.08
N ALA A 153 -28.00 -7.11 -24.81
CA ALA A 153 -29.29 -7.51 -24.29
C ALA A 153 -30.23 -6.34 -24.59
N GLU A 154 -31.08 -6.57 -25.57
CA GLU A 154 -32.15 -5.71 -26.07
C GLU A 154 -32.84 -4.92 -24.95
N MET A 155 -32.59 -3.61 -24.90
CA MET A 155 -33.38 -2.65 -24.14
C MET A 155 -34.22 -1.84 -25.14
N PRO A 156 -35.56 -2.02 -25.20
CA PRO A 156 -36.41 -1.59 -26.32
C PRO A 156 -36.78 -0.10 -26.34
N TRP A 157 -36.06 0.79 -25.64
CA TRP A 157 -36.47 2.19 -25.50
C TRP A 157 -35.45 3.23 -25.97
N VAL A 158 -34.36 2.84 -26.66
CA VAL A 158 -33.41 3.81 -27.23
C VAL A 158 -33.37 3.67 -28.75
N ASN A 159 -34.27 4.38 -29.42
CA ASN A 159 -34.12 4.74 -30.82
C ASN A 159 -34.43 6.23 -31.01
N GLU A 160 -33.54 6.87 -31.77
CA GLU A 160 -33.72 8.11 -32.54
C GLU A 160 -33.58 9.47 -31.82
N ALA A 161 -32.33 9.93 -31.70
CA ALA A 161 -31.97 11.27 -32.16
C ALA A 161 -30.57 11.25 -32.78
N ASN A 162 -30.56 11.21 -34.11
CA ASN A 162 -29.40 11.37 -34.97
C ASN A 162 -28.81 12.79 -34.82
N ILE A 163 -27.55 12.91 -34.39
CA ILE A 163 -26.73 14.09 -34.70
C ILE A 163 -25.33 13.64 -35.09
N ASN A 164 -25.16 13.35 -36.37
CA ASN A 164 -23.85 13.29 -37.02
C ASN A 164 -23.59 14.68 -37.62
N THR A 165 -22.67 15.48 -37.07
CA THR A 165 -21.98 16.59 -37.79
C THR A 165 -20.71 17.04 -37.07
N ALA A 166 -19.58 16.82 -37.76
CA ALA A 166 -18.34 17.61 -37.86
C ALA A 166 -17.44 17.91 -36.64
N ALA A 167 -16.21 17.37 -36.71
CA ALA A 167 -14.88 17.99 -36.53
C ALA A 167 -14.51 18.72 -35.20
N PRO A 168 -13.22 18.78 -34.83
CA PRO A 168 -12.77 18.93 -33.45
C PRO A 168 -12.79 20.40 -33.01
N PHE A 169 -13.48 20.71 -31.91
CA PHE A 169 -13.33 22.00 -31.25
C PHE A 169 -12.17 21.97 -30.24
N PRO A 170 -11.36 23.04 -30.19
CA PRO A 170 -10.24 23.17 -29.28
C PRO A 170 -10.76 23.47 -27.87
N VAL A 171 -10.23 22.78 -26.87
CA VAL A 171 -10.48 23.12 -25.46
C VAL A 171 -9.71 24.40 -25.12
N SER A 172 -10.41 25.53 -25.13
CA SER A 172 -9.94 26.83 -24.64
C SER A 172 -9.66 26.80 -23.14
N ALA A 173 -8.66 27.58 -22.71
CA ALA A 173 -8.07 27.65 -21.37
C ALA A 173 -9.02 28.02 -20.20
N GLU A 174 -10.31 28.27 -20.45
CA GLU A 174 -11.30 28.57 -19.41
C GLU A 174 -11.77 27.32 -18.65
N PHE A 175 -11.75 26.13 -19.26
CA PHE A 175 -12.12 24.89 -18.55
C PHE A 175 -11.04 24.46 -17.52
N ALA A 176 -9.81 24.95 -17.68
CA ALA A 176 -8.72 24.76 -16.72
C ALA A 176 -8.85 25.70 -15.50
N ALA A 177 -9.58 26.81 -15.60
CA ALA A 177 -9.70 27.80 -14.52
C ALA A 177 -10.80 27.45 -13.50
N ALA A 178 -11.75 26.57 -13.84
CA ALA A 178 -12.81 26.13 -12.92
C ALA A 178 -12.32 25.08 -11.89
N ARG A 179 -11.22 24.38 -12.16
CA ARG A 179 -10.66 23.37 -11.24
C ARG A 179 -9.74 23.95 -10.15
N THR A 180 -9.50 25.26 -10.18
CA THR A 180 -8.55 25.93 -9.27
C THR A 180 -9.25 26.64 -8.10
N ARG A 181 -10.54 26.38 -7.85
CA ARG A 181 -11.27 27.01 -6.73
C ARG A 181 -12.03 26.07 -5.79
N GLU A 182 -11.93 24.75 -5.96
CA GLU A 182 -12.57 23.75 -5.07
C GLU A 182 -11.59 22.86 -4.25
N LEU A 183 -10.29 23.18 -4.21
CA LEU A 183 -9.34 22.48 -3.32
C LEU A 183 -8.87 23.29 -2.11
N ALA A 184 -9.60 24.36 -1.77
CA ALA A 184 -9.42 25.10 -0.51
C ALA A 184 -10.38 24.56 0.58
N ALA A 185 -10.26 23.28 0.92
CA ALA A 185 -10.79 22.74 2.16
C ALA A 185 -9.87 21.58 2.62
N PRO A 186 -9.37 21.60 3.87
CA PRO A 186 -8.56 20.51 4.39
C PRO A 186 -9.40 19.24 4.51
N LEU A 187 -8.98 18.15 3.88
CA LEU A 187 -9.53 16.83 4.15
C LEU A 187 -9.14 16.44 5.60
N PRO A 188 -10.10 16.13 6.48
CA PRO A 188 -9.80 15.80 7.87
C PRO A 188 -9.16 14.41 7.96
N GLY A 189 -7.86 14.38 8.24
CA GLY A 189 -7.14 13.17 8.63
C GLY A 189 -7.50 12.76 10.05
N HIS A 190 -8.65 12.10 10.27
CA HIS A 190 -9.03 11.43 11.53
C HIS A 190 -10.19 10.43 11.35
N ALA A 191 -10.11 9.53 10.38
CA ALA A 191 -10.88 8.28 10.41
C ALA A 191 -9.82 7.19 10.35
N PHE A 192 -9.35 6.62 11.47
CA PHE A 192 -9.83 5.33 11.96
C PHE A 192 -9.60 5.11 13.47
N ALA A 193 -9.30 6.16 14.25
CA ALA A 193 -9.06 6.04 15.70
C ALA A 193 -10.32 5.90 16.59
N GLY A 194 -11.50 5.60 16.02
CA GLY A 194 -12.79 5.73 16.73
C GLY A 194 -13.65 4.47 16.88
N LEU A 195 -13.21 3.29 16.42
CA LEU A 195 -14.09 2.11 16.33
C LEU A 195 -13.80 0.98 17.34
N VAL A 196 -13.13 1.30 18.46
CA VAL A 196 -12.96 0.40 19.60
C VAL A 196 -13.21 1.14 20.91
N ASN A 197 -14.46 1.59 21.12
CA ASN A 197 -15.00 1.82 22.48
C ASN A 197 -16.52 2.03 22.43
N SER A 198 -17.27 0.95 22.25
CA SER A 198 -18.70 0.90 22.61
C SER A 198 -19.15 -0.55 22.69
N ARG A 199 -18.77 -1.22 23.78
CA ARG A 199 -19.48 -2.33 24.43
C ARG A 199 -18.57 -2.89 25.50
N ASP A 200 -18.61 -2.28 26.68
CA ASP A 200 -18.49 -2.94 27.98
C ASP A 200 -18.31 -1.89 29.06
N SER A 201 -19.42 -1.35 29.55
CA SER A 201 -19.58 -0.74 30.87
C SER A 201 -21.07 -0.47 31.03
N ASP A 202 -21.78 -1.45 31.61
CA ASP A 202 -22.91 -1.26 32.55
C ASP A 202 -23.64 -2.60 32.74
N ARG A 203 -22.91 -3.55 33.31
CA ARG A 203 -23.46 -4.57 34.19
C ARG A 203 -22.65 -4.51 35.47
N GLU A 204 -23.13 -3.75 36.44
CA GLU A 204 -23.00 -3.98 37.89
C GLU A 204 -23.48 -2.74 38.65
N VAL A 205 -24.77 -2.71 39.03
CA VAL A 205 -25.22 -2.27 40.35
C VAL A 205 -26.54 -2.99 40.64
N GLU A 206 -26.45 -4.21 41.15
CA GLU A 206 -27.56 -4.86 41.85
C GLU A 206 -27.44 -4.45 43.34
N ARG A 207 -28.51 -3.87 43.88
CA ARG A 207 -28.79 -3.80 45.32
C ARG A 207 -30.08 -4.56 45.57
#